data_AF-X1BP62-F1
#
_entry.id   AF-X1BP62-F1
#
_cell.length_a   1.000
_cell.length_b   1.000
_cell.length_c   1.000
_cell.angle_alpha   90.00
_cell.angle_beta   90.00
_cell.angle_gamma   90.00
#
_symmetry.space_group_name_H-M   'P 1'
#
loop_
_entity.id
_entity.type
_entity.pdbx_description
1 polymer ?
#
loop_
_entity_poly.entity_id
_entity_poly.type
_entity_poly.pdbx_seq_one_letter_code
_entity_poly.pdbx_strand_id
1 'polypeptide(L)' 'YKAIINVGGKPTFGDSSFGIEVHIIKFKGNIYEETIKIELVDKIRGIEKFASFSRLAERIKKDRKEADRILD' A
#
# COMPACT_ATOMS: atom_id res chain seq x y z
N TYR A 1 14.02 2.13 -1.70
CA TYR A 1 13.27 1.44 -0.61
C TYR A 1 12.21 0.55 -1.24
N LYS A 2 11.93 -0.64 -0.68
CA LYS A 2 10.76 -1.43 -1.08
C LYS A 2 9.49 -0.77 -0.54
N ALA A 3 8.40 -0.82 -1.29
CA ALA A 3 7.13 -0.25 -0.86
C ALA A 3 5.95 -1.03 -1.43
N ILE A 4 4.83 -0.97 -0.71
CA ILE A 4 3.51 -1.29 -1.28
C ILE A 4 2.73 0.01 -1.42
N ILE A 5 1.90 0.08 -2.44
CA ILE A 5 1.14 1.27 -2.80
C ILE A 5 -0.31 0.91 -3.05
N ASN A 6 -1.22 1.70 -2.48
CA ASN A 6 -2.61 1.74 -2.91
C ASN A 6 -2.77 2.89 -3.91
N VAL A 7 -3.33 2.61 -5.08
CA VAL A 7 -3.65 3.59 -6.12
C VAL A 7 -5.15 3.51 -6.39
N GLY A 8 -5.91 4.42 -5.79
CA GLY A 8 -7.36 4.55 -5.89
C GLY A 8 -8.05 4.64 -4.53
N GLY A 9 -9.31 4.20 -4.50
CA GLY A 9 -10.18 4.34 -3.33
C GLY A 9 -9.84 3.43 -2.15
N LYS A 10 -10.49 3.72 -1.03
CA LYS A 10 -10.37 3.04 0.27
C LYS A 10 -11.76 2.56 0.73
N PRO A 11 -12.41 1.64 0.00
CA PRO A 11 -13.82 1.31 0.23
C PRO A 11 -14.09 0.66 1.60
N THR A 12 -13.07 0.09 2.26
CA THR A 12 -13.14 -0.39 3.65
C THR A 12 -13.41 0.74 4.65
N PHE A 13 -13.02 1.97 4.32
CA PHE A 13 -13.26 3.18 5.12
C PHE A 13 -14.46 4.00 4.59
N GLY A 14 -15.21 3.48 3.61
CA GLY A 14 -16.32 4.21 2.99
C GLY A 14 -15.89 5.32 2.04
N ASP A 15 -14.59 5.44 1.74
CA ASP A 15 -14.05 6.46 0.86
C ASP A 15 -13.77 5.87 -0.53
N SER A 16 -14.39 6.46 -1.55
CA SER A 16 -14.23 6.07 -2.95
C SER A 16 -13.47 7.11 -3.77
N SER A 17 -12.98 8.17 -3.14
CA SER A 17 -12.15 9.18 -3.80
C SER A 17 -10.83 8.56 -4.29
N PHE A 18 -10.31 9.08 -5.40
CA PHE A 18 -9.03 8.64 -5.92
C PHE A 18 -7.89 9.20 -5.06
N GLY A 19 -6.97 8.35 -4.64
CA GLY A 19 -5.78 8.77 -3.91
C GLY A 19 -4.62 7.80 -4.09
N ILE A 20 -3.44 8.21 -3.63
CA ILE A 20 -2.24 7.37 -3.62
C ILE A 20 -1.73 7.29 -2.18
N GLU A 21 -1.55 6.07 -1.67
CA GLU A 21 -0.95 5.83 -0.35
C GLU A 21 0.20 4.86 -0.45
N VAL A 22 1.37 5.29 0.02
CA VAL A 22 2.60 4.50 -0.03
C VAL A 22 2.97 4.08 1.38
N HIS A 23 3.14 2.77 1.59
CA HIS A 23 3.80 2.24 2.78
C HIS A 23 5.23 1.84 2.43
N ILE A 24 6.19 2.68 2.81
CA ILE A 24 7.62 2.43 2.61
C ILE A 24 8.09 1.41 3.65
N ILE A 25 8.48 0.23 3.19
CA ILE A 25 8.81 -0.90 4.06
C ILE A 25 10.13 -0.64 4.79
N LYS A 26 10.12 -0.83 6.12
CA LYS A 26 11.26 -0.62 7.04
C LYS A 26 11.79 0.82 7.12
N PHE A 27 11.16 1.79 6.45
CA PHE A 27 11.51 3.20 6.62
C PHE A 27 11.10 3.70 8.01
N LYS A 28 11.96 4.49 8.64
CA LYS A 28 11.71 5.17 9.90
C LYS A 28 12.15 6.62 9.77
N GLY A 29 11.23 7.55 9.93
CA GLY A 29 11.49 8.97 9.80
C GLY A 29 10.25 9.73 9.37
N ASN A 30 10.40 11.04 9.30
CA ASN A 30 9.40 11.95 8.75
C ASN A 30 9.91 12.48 7.40
N ILE A 31 9.03 12.50 6.40
CA ILE A 31 9.30 12.98 5.03
C ILE A 31 8.16 13.88 4.53
N TYR A 32 7.43 14.53 5.45
CA TYR A 32 6.53 15.62 5.05
C TYR A 32 7.32 16.69 4.31
N GLU A 33 6.72 17.27 3.27
CA GLU A 33 7.32 18.29 2.39
C GLU A 33 8.50 17.82 1.53
N GLU A 34 8.93 16.58 1.68
CA GLU A 34 9.97 15.99 0.83
C GLU A 34 9.39 15.47 -0.50
N THR A 35 10.15 15.65 -1.58
CA THR A 35 9.81 15.05 -2.87
C THR A 35 10.34 13.62 -2.95
N ILE A 36 9.47 12.67 -3.28
CA ILE A 36 9.85 11.27 -3.49
C ILE A 36 9.54 10.82 -4.92
N LYS A 37 10.34 9.87 -5.42
CA LYS A 37 10.08 9.16 -6.68
C LYS A 37 9.48 7.80 -6.38
N ILE A 38 8.42 7.44 -7.10
CA ILE A 38 7.77 6.13 -7.04
C ILE A 38 7.97 5.43 -8.38
N GLU A 39 8.37 4.16 -8.34
CA GLU A 39 8.49 3.30 -9.50
C GLU A 39 7.57 2.09 -9.31
N LEU A 40 6.55 1.98 -10.17
CA LEU A 40 5.61 0.86 -10.14
C LEU A 40 6.23 -0.32 -10.87
N VAL A 41 6.47 -1.41 -10.13
CA VAL A 41 7.14 -2.61 -10.66
C VAL A 41 6.12 -3.67 -11.08
N ASP A 42 5.19 -4.02 -10.19
CA ASP A 42 4.18 -5.03 -10.45
C ASP A 42 2.89 -4.75 -9.67
N LYS A 43 1.77 -5.28 -10.16
CA LYS A 43 0.45 -5.15 -9.55
C LYS A 43 0.11 -6.40 -8.76
N ILE A 44 0.17 -6.29 -7.42
CA ILE A 44 -0.16 -7.39 -6.51
C ILE A 44 -1.65 -7.79 -6.58
N ARG A 45 -2.57 -6.81 -6.66
CA ARG A 45 -4.03 -7.04 -6.66
C ARG A 45 -4.84 -5.81 -7.10
N GLY A 46 -6.15 -6.00 -7.26
CA GLY A 46 -7.12 -4.91 -7.36
C GLY A 46 -7.53 -4.33 -5.99
N ILE A 47 -8.30 -3.24 -6.03
CA ILE A 47 -8.93 -2.64 -4.85
C ILE A 47 -10.03 -3.59 -4.35
N GLU A 48 -10.05 -3.83 -3.04
CA GLU A 48 -10.96 -4.76 -2.38
C GLU A 48 -11.52 -4.10 -1.12
N LYS A 49 -12.83 -4.26 -0.89
CA LYS A 49 -13.48 -3.86 0.36
C LYS A 49 -13.42 -5.03 1.33
N PHE A 50 -12.90 -4.79 2.52
CA PHE A 50 -12.84 -5.81 3.57
C PHE A 50 -13.99 -5.65 4.56
N ALA A 51 -14.46 -6.78 5.11
CA ALA A 51 -15.53 -6.79 6.11
C ALA A 51 -15.12 -6.20 7.47
N SER A 52 -13.82 -6.09 7.75
CA SER A 52 -13.30 -5.48 8.97
C SER A 52 -11.88 -4.94 8.80
N PHE A 53 -11.48 -4.03 9.69
CA PHE A 53 -10.11 -3.51 9.73
C PHE A 53 -9.07 -4.61 9.98
N SER A 54 -9.39 -5.61 10.81
CA SER A 54 -8.48 -6.74 11.06
C SER A 54 -8.22 -7.54 9.78
N ARG A 55 -9.24 -7.76 8.94
CA ARG A 55 -9.08 -8.44 7.64
C ARG A 55 -8.23 -7.64 6.67
N LEU A 56 -8.44 -6.31 6.62
CA LEU A 56 -7.58 -5.43 5.82
C LEU A 56 -6.12 -5.48 6.31
N ALA A 57 -5.88 -5.42 7.62
CA ALA A 57 -4.54 -5.49 8.19
C ALA A 57 -3.85 -6.84 7.90
N GLU A 58 -4.59 -7.95 8.02
CA GLU A 58 -4.11 -9.28 7.60
C GLU A 58 -3.73 -9.32 6.12
N ARG A 59 -4.55 -8.70 5.26
CA ARG A 59 -4.24 -8.64 3.83
C ARG A 59 -2.99 -7.82 3.54
N ILE A 60 -2.84 -6.64 4.15
CA ILE A 60 -1.65 -5.79 3.99
C ILE A 60 -0.37 -6.54 4.41
N LYS A 61 -0.42 -7.36 5.46
CA LYS A 61 0.72 -8.22 5.86
C LYS A 61 1.09 -9.23 4.77
N LYS A 62 0.11 -9.79 4.05
CA LYS A 62 0.35 -10.70 2.91
C LYS A 62 0.89 -9.94 1.70
N ASP A 63 0.29 -8.79 1.38
CA ASP A 63 0.73 -7.93 0.28
C ASP A 63 2.20 -7.50 0.47
N ARG A 64 2.62 -7.19 1.70
CA ARG A 64 4.02 -6.91 2.01
C ARG A 64 4.95 -8.10 1.76
N LYS A 65 4.56 -9.31 2.15
CA LYS A 65 5.35 -10.52 1.88
C LYS A 65 5.48 -10.80 0.38
N GLU A 66 4.44 -10.51 -0.38
CA GLU A 66 4.47 -10.65 -1.84
C GLU A 66 5.37 -9.60 -2.49
N ALA A 67 5.30 -8.34 -2.03
CA ALA A 67 6.21 -7.29 -2.47
C ALA A 67 7.68 -7.62 -2.16
N ASP A 68 7.96 -8.23 -1.00
CA ASP A 68 9.32 -8.68 -0.67
C ASP A 68 9.83 -9.68 -1.72
N ARG A 69 9.00 -10.63 -2.19
CA ARG A 69 9.33 -11.62 -3.23
C ARG A 69 9.50 -11.01 -4.63
N ILE A 70 8.65 -10.06 -5.01
CA ILE A 70 8.69 -9.40 -6.33
C ILE A 70 9.93 -8.51 -6.46
N LEU A 71 10.38 -7.92 -5.35
CA LEU A 71 11.46 -6.94 -5.31
C LEU A 71 12.78 -7.51 -4.77
N ASP A 72 12.86 -8.82 -4.53
CA ASP A 72 14.12 -9.55 -4.30
C ASP A 72 14.81 -9.82 -5.64
#